data_AF-A0A6H9YLC4-F1
#
_entry.id   AF-A0A6H9YLC4-F1
#
_cell.length_a   1.000
_cell.length_b   1.000
_cell.length_c   1.000
_cell.angle_alpha   90.00
_cell.angle_beta   90.00
_cell.angle_gamma   90.00
#
_symmetry.space_group_name_H-M   'P 1'
#
loop_
_entity.id
_entity.type
_entity.pdbx_description
1 polymer ?
#
loop_
_entity_poly.entity_id
_entity_poly.type
_entity_poly.pdbx_seq_one_letter_code
_entity_poly.pdbx_strand_id
1 'polypeptide(L)'
;MARLAAAPGPGRHPAVAVRPRLRTELLLLLICYGAYEVVRNLVPTDHAMAAHRAYLILDLEYAVNLDVEYALNRLFAEHTWIAIPANYFYATMHFVVTIGVMLWLYVRHPGRYPLYRSLLFATTLIGLVGFWLFPLAPPRMLPGFTDTVISFGTWGIYDSGPTAEVSNQYAAMPSMHMAWALWSTTAIITIVRRRWVVALAVSYPALTVVIIMGTANHYILDAVGGAVALALGYALALGAFRASTLALLSRGHPLI
;
A
#
# COMPACT_ATOMS: atom_id res chain seq x y z
N MET A 1 -45.83 -50.88 7.56
CA MET A 1 -44.72 -50.24 8.32
C MET A 1 -44.36 -48.94 7.64
N ALA A 2 -44.62 -47.82 8.31
CA ALA A 2 -44.56 -46.47 7.75
C ALA A 2 -43.12 -45.94 7.62
N ARG A 3 -42.85 -45.28 6.49
CA ARG A 3 -41.61 -44.54 6.22
C ARG A 3 -41.55 -43.28 7.08
N LEU A 4 -40.53 -43.13 7.91
CA LEU A 4 -40.17 -41.86 8.52
C LEU A 4 -39.25 -41.09 7.55
N ALA A 5 -39.80 -40.07 6.92
CA ALA A 5 -39.04 -39.06 6.20
C ALA A 5 -38.26 -38.21 7.21
N ALA A 6 -36.94 -38.20 7.10
CA ALA A 6 -36.08 -37.29 7.86
C ALA A 6 -36.37 -35.85 7.42
N ALA A 7 -36.67 -34.97 8.38
CA ALA A 7 -36.85 -33.55 8.15
C ALA A 7 -35.54 -32.93 7.61
N PRO A 8 -35.59 -32.06 6.58
CA PRO A 8 -34.40 -31.33 6.14
C PRO A 8 -33.98 -30.39 7.25
N GLY A 9 -32.75 -30.53 7.75
CA GLY A 9 -32.14 -29.58 8.68
C GLY A 9 -32.09 -28.17 8.06
N PRO A 10 -32.05 -27.11 8.87
CA PRO A 10 -32.03 -25.74 8.38
C PRO A 10 -30.74 -25.51 7.58
N GLY A 11 -30.86 -25.61 6.25
CA GLY A 11 -29.82 -25.24 5.32
C GLY A 11 -29.50 -23.77 5.53
N ARG A 12 -28.32 -23.48 6.09
CA ARG A 12 -27.70 -22.16 5.95
C ARG A 12 -27.51 -21.93 4.45
N HIS A 13 -28.46 -21.26 3.81
CA HIS A 13 -28.24 -20.72 2.49
C HIS A 13 -26.97 -19.87 2.57
N PRO A 14 -25.91 -20.17 1.80
CA PRO A 14 -24.77 -19.28 1.72
C PRO A 14 -25.33 -17.95 1.22
N ALA A 15 -25.25 -16.91 2.06
CA ALA A 15 -25.67 -15.58 1.68
C ALA A 15 -25.04 -15.26 0.32
N VAL A 16 -25.87 -15.13 -0.71
CA VAL A 16 -25.39 -14.84 -2.06
C VAL A 16 -24.59 -13.55 -1.95
N ALA A 17 -23.30 -13.61 -2.25
CA ALA A 17 -22.42 -12.47 -2.13
C ALA A 17 -22.87 -11.37 -3.11
N VAL A 18 -23.66 -10.42 -2.62
CA VAL A 18 -24.18 -9.32 -3.43
C VAL A 18 -23.04 -8.36 -3.73
N ARG A 19 -22.83 -8.06 -5.01
CA ARG A 19 -21.86 -7.07 -5.46
C ARG A 19 -22.24 -5.69 -4.89
N PRO A 20 -21.29 -4.95 -4.28
CA PRO A 20 -21.53 -3.56 -3.89
C PRO A 20 -21.95 -2.72 -5.10
N ARG A 21 -22.74 -1.67 -4.85
CA ARG A 21 -23.20 -0.78 -5.93
C ARG A 21 -22.02 0.03 -6.45
N LEU A 22 -21.71 -0.09 -7.75
CA LEU A 22 -20.56 0.58 -8.39
C LEU A 22 -20.52 2.10 -8.12
N ARG A 23 -21.68 2.77 -8.14
CA ARG A 23 -21.76 4.22 -7.85
C ARG A 23 -21.24 4.58 -6.45
N THR A 24 -21.55 3.75 -5.46
CA THR A 24 -21.06 3.94 -4.08
C THR A 24 -19.55 3.73 -4.02
N GLU A 25 -19.03 2.74 -4.73
CA GLU A 25 -17.59 2.46 -4.76
C GLU A 25 -16.81 3.56 -5.49
N LEU A 26 -17.32 4.09 -6.60
CA LEU A 26 -16.73 5.22 -7.31
C LEU A 26 -16.74 6.50 -6.45
N LEU A 27 -17.84 6.77 -5.76
CA LEU A 27 -17.92 7.91 -4.84
C LEU A 27 -16.92 7.78 -3.69
N LEU A 28 -16.79 6.59 -3.12
CA LEU A 28 -15.85 6.31 -2.05
C LEU A 28 -14.39 6.47 -2.51
N LEU A 29 -14.07 5.97 -3.71
CA LEU A 29 -12.75 6.18 -4.32
C LEU A 29 -12.46 7.66 -4.54
N LEU A 30 -13.44 8.43 -5.04
CA LEU A 30 -13.28 9.87 -5.26
C LEU A 30 -13.04 10.63 -3.94
N ILE A 31 -13.80 10.31 -2.89
CA ILE A 31 -13.62 10.92 -1.55
C ILE A 31 -12.26 10.56 -0.97
N CYS A 32 -11.87 9.28 -1.03
CA CYS A 32 -10.57 8.83 -0.53
C CYS A 32 -9.40 9.44 -1.31
N TYR A 33 -9.53 9.58 -2.63
CA TYR A 33 -8.53 10.24 -3.46
C TYR A 33 -8.40 11.73 -3.10
N GLY A 34 -9.51 12.45 -2.97
CA GLY A 34 -9.49 13.86 -2.55
C GLY A 34 -8.90 14.03 -1.13
N ALA A 35 -9.27 13.16 -0.20
CA ALA A 35 -8.69 13.17 1.16
C ALA A 35 -7.18 12.87 1.15
N TYR A 36 -6.74 11.94 0.31
CA TYR A 36 -5.32 11.63 0.11
C TYR A 36 -4.56 12.85 -0.40
N GLU A 37 -5.08 13.52 -1.43
CA GLU A 37 -4.47 14.71 -2.01
C GLU A 37 -4.36 15.85 -1.00
N VAL A 38 -5.42 16.10 -0.23
CA VAL A 38 -5.43 17.13 0.82
C VAL A 38 -4.39 16.82 1.90
N VAL A 39 -4.42 15.63 2.51
CA VAL A 39 -3.51 15.31 3.63
C VAL A 39 -2.05 15.29 3.17
N ARG A 40 -1.77 14.75 1.97
CA ARG A 40 -0.43 14.74 1.40
C ARG A 40 0.12 16.16 1.20
N ASN A 41 -0.72 17.10 0.79
CA ASN A 41 -0.32 18.48 0.55
C ASN A 41 -0.25 19.34 1.82
N LEU A 42 -0.79 18.85 2.94
CA LEU A 42 -0.67 19.46 4.26
C LEU A 42 0.57 18.99 5.03
N VAL A 43 1.35 18.04 4.49
CA VAL A 43 2.59 17.58 5.13
C VAL A 43 3.58 18.75 5.21
N PRO A 44 4.12 19.06 6.41
CA PRO A 44 5.06 20.16 6.60
C PRO A 44 6.22 20.15 5.60
N THR A 45 6.48 21.28 4.97
CA THR A 45 7.53 21.46 3.94
C THR A 45 8.87 21.91 4.51
N ASP A 46 9.11 21.70 5.81
CA ASP A 46 10.38 22.06 6.44
C ASP A 46 11.51 21.15 5.92
N HIS A 47 12.24 21.67 4.93
CA HIS A 47 13.34 20.98 4.27
C HIS A 47 14.46 20.59 5.24
N ALA A 48 14.78 21.47 6.20
CA ALA A 48 15.86 21.22 7.15
C ALA A 48 15.48 20.08 8.12
N MET A 49 14.23 20.08 8.61
CA MET A 49 13.72 19.00 9.44
C MET A 49 13.69 17.66 8.69
N ALA A 50 13.22 17.66 7.44
CA ALA A 50 13.14 16.45 6.63
C ALA A 50 14.53 15.88 6.31
N ALA A 51 15.52 16.74 6.02
CA ALA A 51 16.91 16.34 5.82
C ALA A 51 17.55 15.83 7.12
N HIS A 52 17.32 16.48 8.26
CA HIS A 52 17.79 16.00 9.56
C HIS A 52 17.25 14.59 9.85
N ARG A 53 15.96 14.34 9.61
CA ARG A 53 15.36 13.02 9.82
C ARG A 53 15.94 11.96 8.88
N ALA A 54 16.33 12.35 7.67
CA ALA A 54 17.05 11.49 6.74
C ALA A 54 18.39 11.01 7.32
N TYR A 55 19.19 11.92 7.87
CA TYR A 55 20.43 11.54 8.54
C TYR A 55 20.19 10.68 9.79
N LEU A 56 19.12 10.93 10.57
CA LEU A 56 18.76 10.05 11.69
C LEU A 56 18.45 8.60 11.24
N ILE A 57 17.78 8.44 10.10
CA ILE A 57 17.49 7.12 9.52
C ILE A 57 18.79 6.43 9.10
N LEU A 58 19.67 7.14 8.39
CA LEU A 58 20.98 6.60 7.99
C LEU A 58 21.86 6.24 9.18
N ASP A 59 21.94 7.09 10.21
CA ASP A 59 22.71 6.82 11.43
C ASP A 59 22.19 5.56 12.15
N LEU A 60 20.87 5.37 12.19
CA LEU A 60 20.25 4.17 12.76
C LEU A 60 20.57 2.91 11.94
N GLU A 61 20.49 3.00 10.61
CA GLU A 61 20.83 1.91 9.69
C GLU A 61 22.31 1.53 9.80
N TYR A 62 23.22 2.51 9.82
CA TYR A 62 24.65 2.30 10.03
C TYR A 62 24.96 1.69 11.40
N ALA A 63 24.26 2.08 12.46
CA ALA A 63 24.44 1.49 13.79
C ALA A 63 24.14 -0.03 13.82
N VAL A 64 23.32 -0.52 12.89
CA VAL A 64 23.00 -1.95 12.75
C VAL A 64 23.67 -2.62 11.53
N ASN A 65 24.60 -1.92 10.87
CA ASN A 65 25.31 -2.37 9.66
C ASN A 65 24.38 -2.68 8.47
N LEU A 66 23.27 -1.94 8.34
CA LEU A 66 22.47 -1.90 7.13
C LEU A 66 23.00 -0.75 6.26
N ASP A 67 23.76 -1.08 5.22
CA ASP A 67 24.26 -0.11 4.23
C ASP A 67 24.02 -0.66 2.82
N VAL A 68 22.74 -0.84 2.50
CA VAL A 68 22.31 -1.48 1.24
C VAL A 68 21.81 -0.46 0.24
N GLU A 69 21.27 0.66 0.73
CA GLU A 69 20.69 1.76 -0.05
C GLU A 69 21.73 2.33 -1.01
N TYR A 70 22.92 2.64 -0.50
CA TYR A 70 23.98 3.27 -1.28
C TYR A 70 24.49 2.35 -2.39
N ALA A 71 24.86 1.12 -2.04
CA ALA A 71 25.36 0.13 -3.00
C ALA A 71 24.33 -0.18 -4.09
N LEU A 72 23.06 -0.31 -3.71
CA LEU A 72 21.99 -0.62 -4.66
C LEU A 72 21.67 0.57 -5.58
N ASN A 73 21.68 1.80 -5.05
CA ASN A 73 21.51 2.99 -5.87
C ASN A 73 22.66 3.17 -6.87
N ARG A 74 23.91 2.93 -6.45
CA ARG A 74 25.06 2.92 -7.36
C ARG A 74 24.90 1.90 -8.49
N LEU A 75 24.49 0.67 -8.17
CA LEU A 75 24.23 -0.36 -9.17
C LEU A 75 23.22 0.12 -10.23
N PHE A 76 22.13 0.74 -9.81
CA PHE A 76 21.10 1.23 -10.73
C PHE A 76 21.60 2.45 -11.51
N ALA A 77 22.24 3.41 -10.83
CA ALA A 77 22.79 4.63 -11.43
C ALA A 77 23.88 4.35 -12.47
N GLU A 78 24.61 3.24 -12.35
CA GLU A 78 25.62 2.83 -13.33
C GLU A 78 25.03 2.06 -14.53
N HIS A 79 23.81 1.53 -14.41
CA HIS A 79 23.22 0.63 -15.39
C HIS A 79 21.85 1.11 -15.87
N THR A 80 21.85 1.89 -16.95
CA THR A 80 20.63 2.44 -17.58
C THR A 80 19.54 1.40 -17.84
N TRP A 81 19.92 0.18 -18.24
CA TRP A 81 18.99 -0.90 -18.56
C TRP A 81 18.25 -1.45 -17.34
N ILE A 82 18.75 -1.20 -16.12
CA ILE A 82 18.06 -1.49 -14.86
C ILE A 82 17.27 -0.26 -14.41
N ALA A 83 17.90 0.91 -14.42
CA ALA A 83 17.34 2.14 -13.90
C ALA A 83 16.05 2.58 -14.61
N ILE A 84 16.02 2.58 -15.95
CA ILE A 84 14.84 3.05 -16.70
C ILE A 84 13.61 2.17 -16.42
N PRO A 85 13.68 0.82 -16.53
CA PRO A 85 12.57 -0.04 -16.14
C PRO A 85 12.17 0.12 -14.67
N ALA A 86 13.15 0.29 -13.77
CA ALA A 86 12.90 0.50 -12.35
C ALA A 86 12.14 1.81 -12.07
N ASN A 87 12.49 2.89 -12.76
CA ASN A 87 11.79 4.17 -12.66
C ASN A 87 10.31 4.01 -13.08
N TYR A 88 10.03 3.34 -14.21
CA TYR A 88 8.64 3.08 -14.62
C TYR A 88 7.89 2.16 -13.67
N PHE A 89 8.55 1.13 -13.16
CA PHE A 89 7.98 0.25 -12.16
C PHE A 89 7.59 1.05 -10.91
N TYR A 90 8.50 1.85 -10.39
CA TYR A 90 8.29 2.73 -9.24
C TYR A 90 7.09 3.65 -9.46
N ALA A 91 7.00 4.29 -10.63
CA ALA A 91 5.92 5.23 -10.94
C ALA A 91 4.56 4.56 -11.14
N THR A 92 4.49 3.34 -11.69
CA THR A 92 3.22 2.79 -12.21
C THR A 92 2.72 1.54 -11.52
N MET A 93 3.58 0.61 -11.10
CA MET A 93 3.14 -0.74 -10.73
C MET A 93 2.29 -0.76 -9.47
N HIS A 94 2.58 0.11 -8.51
CA HIS A 94 1.77 0.24 -7.30
C HIS A 94 0.33 0.63 -7.61
N PHE A 95 0.07 1.44 -8.64
CA PHE A 95 -1.29 1.73 -9.12
C PHE A 95 -1.86 0.57 -9.95
N VAL A 96 -1.15 0.14 -10.99
CA VAL A 96 -1.64 -0.85 -11.95
C VAL A 96 -2.00 -2.16 -11.27
N VAL A 97 -1.13 -2.68 -10.40
CA VAL A 97 -1.35 -3.94 -9.69
C VAL A 97 -2.49 -3.79 -8.68
N THR A 98 -2.50 -2.71 -7.89
CA THR A 98 -3.54 -2.51 -6.87
C THR A 98 -4.93 -2.35 -7.49
N ILE A 99 -5.06 -1.57 -8.57
CA ILE A 99 -6.30 -1.42 -9.33
C ILE A 99 -6.70 -2.77 -9.94
N GLY A 100 -5.76 -3.49 -10.55
CA GLY A 100 -6.01 -4.82 -11.12
C GLY A 100 -6.54 -5.81 -10.09
N VAL A 101 -5.93 -5.85 -8.90
CA VAL A 101 -6.38 -6.70 -7.78
C VAL A 101 -7.75 -6.25 -7.27
N MET A 102 -8.00 -4.95 -7.13
CA MET A 102 -9.32 -4.41 -6.74
C MET A 102 -10.42 -4.81 -7.74
N LEU A 103 -10.17 -4.67 -9.04
CA LEU A 103 -11.10 -5.06 -10.10
C LEU A 103 -11.34 -6.57 -10.10
N TRP A 104 -10.27 -7.36 -9.97
CA TRP A 104 -10.37 -8.81 -9.87
C TRP A 104 -11.21 -9.24 -8.65
N LEU A 105 -10.98 -8.64 -7.47
CA LEU A 105 -11.78 -8.87 -6.28
C LEU A 105 -13.25 -8.47 -6.49
N TYR A 106 -13.51 -7.31 -7.10
CA TYR A 106 -14.86 -6.82 -7.36
C TYR A 106 -15.65 -7.77 -8.28
N VAL A 107 -15.01 -8.24 -9.36
CA VAL A 107 -15.66 -9.08 -10.37
C VAL A 107 -15.78 -10.54 -9.92
N ARG A 108 -14.70 -11.11 -9.38
CA ARG A 108 -14.58 -12.57 -9.12
C ARG A 108 -14.76 -12.95 -7.66
N HIS A 109 -14.56 -12.03 -6.72
CA HIS A 109 -14.64 -12.30 -5.28
C HIS A 109 -15.46 -11.23 -4.52
N PRO A 110 -16.71 -10.95 -4.95
CA PRO A 110 -17.48 -9.83 -4.42
C PRO A 110 -17.75 -9.90 -2.91
N GLY A 111 -17.79 -11.11 -2.34
CA GLY A 111 -17.92 -11.28 -0.88
C GLY A 111 -16.67 -10.89 -0.08
N ARG A 112 -15.50 -10.84 -0.71
CA ARG A 112 -14.22 -10.44 -0.07
C ARG A 112 -13.83 -9.00 -0.40
N TYR A 113 -14.36 -8.44 -1.48
CA TYR A 113 -14.02 -7.10 -1.94
C TYR A 113 -14.17 -6.01 -0.86
N PRO A 114 -15.27 -5.92 -0.09
CA PRO A 114 -15.41 -4.85 0.91
C PRO A 114 -14.35 -4.92 2.01
N LEU A 115 -13.95 -6.13 2.42
CA LEU A 115 -12.90 -6.33 3.43
C LEU A 115 -11.56 -5.78 2.92
N TYR A 116 -11.15 -6.22 1.74
CA TYR A 116 -9.87 -5.81 1.15
C TYR A 116 -9.85 -4.33 0.79
N ARG A 117 -10.98 -3.78 0.31
CA ARG A 117 -11.14 -2.34 0.08
C ARG A 117 -10.95 -1.54 1.36
N SER A 118 -11.65 -1.90 2.44
CA SER A 118 -11.52 -1.20 3.72
C SER A 118 -10.11 -1.34 4.30
N LEU A 119 -9.46 -2.49 4.13
CA LEU A 119 -8.06 -2.69 4.50
C LEU A 119 -7.13 -1.75 3.73
N LEU A 120 -7.31 -1.61 2.42
CA LEU A 120 -6.52 -0.69 1.59
C LEU A 120 -6.68 0.74 2.08
N PHE A 121 -7.91 1.19 2.33
CA PHE A 121 -8.16 2.54 2.82
C PHE A 121 -7.60 2.78 4.22
N ALA A 122 -7.76 1.84 5.15
CA ALA A 122 -7.20 1.97 6.48
C ALA A 122 -5.66 2.04 6.43
N THR A 123 -5.03 1.20 5.61
CA THR A 123 -3.58 1.20 5.40
C THR A 123 -3.10 2.53 4.82
N THR A 124 -3.77 3.05 3.80
CA THR A 124 -3.44 4.35 3.19
C THR A 124 -3.63 5.50 4.16
N LEU A 125 -4.69 5.49 4.98
CA LEU A 125 -4.91 6.53 5.99
C LEU A 125 -3.80 6.54 7.05
N ILE A 126 -3.37 5.36 7.50
CA ILE A 126 -2.22 5.24 8.41
C ILE A 126 -0.94 5.77 7.76
N GLY A 127 -0.73 5.48 6.48
CA GLY A 127 0.38 6.03 5.72
C GLY A 127 0.37 7.56 5.65
N LEU A 128 -0.79 8.15 5.35
CA LEU A 128 -0.98 9.61 5.33
C LEU A 128 -0.68 10.27 6.68
N VAL A 129 -1.12 9.66 7.78
CA VAL A 129 -0.78 10.12 9.14
C VAL A 129 0.73 10.03 9.37
N GLY A 130 1.36 8.94 8.93
CA GLY A 130 2.81 8.78 8.98
C GLY A 130 3.56 9.89 8.24
N PHE A 131 3.13 10.22 7.03
CA PHE A 131 3.72 11.33 6.25
C PHE A 131 3.65 12.67 6.97
N TRP A 132 2.57 12.93 7.71
CA TRP A 132 2.41 14.18 8.45
C TRP A 132 3.24 14.21 9.73
N LEU A 133 3.32 13.09 10.45
CA LEU A 133 4.10 12.98 11.69
C LEU A 133 5.61 12.97 11.43
N PHE A 134 6.03 12.35 10.34
CA PHE A 134 7.43 12.14 10.00
C PHE A 134 7.77 12.50 8.54
N PRO A 135 7.64 13.79 8.13
CA PRO A 135 8.28 14.27 6.92
C PRO A 135 9.76 13.87 6.88
N LEU A 136 10.19 13.23 5.79
CA LEU A 136 11.47 12.59 5.63
C LEU A 136 11.98 12.83 4.20
N ALA A 137 13.20 13.37 4.08
CA ALA A 137 13.84 13.52 2.77
C ALA A 137 14.29 12.14 2.25
N PRO A 138 13.93 11.77 1.01
CA PRO A 138 14.37 10.52 0.39
C PRO A 138 15.86 10.56 0.04
N PRO A 139 16.53 9.39 -0.12
CA PRO A 139 17.97 9.34 -0.38
C PRO A 139 18.42 10.18 -1.58
N ARG A 140 17.62 10.27 -2.65
CA ARG A 140 17.93 11.05 -3.87
C ARG A 140 18.14 12.55 -3.63
N MET A 141 17.75 13.08 -2.48
CA MET A 141 17.96 14.46 -2.05
C MET A 141 19.21 14.65 -1.19
N LEU A 142 19.91 13.58 -0.86
CA LEU A 142 21.12 13.59 -0.06
C LEU A 142 22.38 13.52 -0.93
N PRO A 143 23.51 14.09 -0.48
CA PRO A 143 24.78 13.93 -1.17
C PRO A 143 25.18 12.45 -1.24
N GLY A 144 25.71 12.03 -2.38
CA GLY A 144 26.19 10.66 -2.62
C GLY A 144 25.19 9.75 -3.34
N PHE A 145 23.90 10.03 -3.24
CA PHE A 145 22.86 9.31 -3.97
C PHE A 145 22.58 9.97 -5.32
N THR A 146 22.12 9.16 -6.28
CA THR A 146 21.75 9.60 -7.63
C THR A 146 20.24 9.47 -7.81
N ASP A 147 19.57 10.58 -8.14
CA ASP A 147 18.20 10.56 -8.64
C ASP A 147 18.19 9.95 -10.05
N THR A 148 17.82 8.67 -10.15
CA THR A 148 17.80 7.94 -11.42
C THR A 148 16.71 8.44 -12.37
N VAL A 149 15.66 9.09 -11.88
CA VAL A 149 14.59 9.60 -12.74
C VAL A 149 15.09 10.82 -13.51
N ILE A 150 15.70 11.76 -12.79
CA ILE A 150 16.29 12.98 -13.37
C ILE A 150 17.51 12.60 -14.22
N SER A 151 18.41 11.76 -13.69
CA SER A 151 19.67 11.42 -14.36
C SER A 151 19.50 10.70 -15.70
N PHE A 152 18.46 9.88 -15.84
CA PHE A 152 18.15 9.17 -17.08
C PHE A 152 17.02 9.81 -17.89
N GLY A 153 16.51 10.99 -17.48
CA GLY A 153 15.44 11.69 -18.19
C GLY A 153 14.20 10.84 -18.43
N THR A 154 13.78 10.04 -17.45
CA THR A 154 12.68 9.08 -17.63
C THR A 154 11.36 9.84 -17.80
N TRP A 155 10.87 9.88 -19.04
CA TRP A 155 9.68 10.63 -19.43
C TRP A 155 8.43 10.17 -18.68
N GLY A 156 7.61 11.15 -18.28
CA GLY A 156 6.31 10.94 -17.62
C GLY A 156 6.37 10.81 -16.09
N ILE A 157 7.56 10.88 -15.47
CA ILE A 157 7.70 10.71 -14.01
C ILE A 157 7.92 12.05 -13.28
N TYR A 158 8.39 13.11 -13.95
CA TYR A 158 8.38 14.49 -13.42
C TYR A 158 8.21 15.58 -14.50
N ASP A 159 7.93 15.21 -15.76
CA ASP A 159 7.89 16.17 -16.87
C ASP A 159 6.47 16.71 -17.16
N SER A 160 6.33 18.03 -16.98
CA SER A 160 5.32 18.92 -17.61
C SER A 160 3.84 18.69 -17.33
N GLY A 161 3.47 18.52 -16.06
CA GLY A 161 2.09 18.67 -15.62
C GLY A 161 2.03 19.17 -14.19
N PRO A 162 0.93 19.85 -13.77
CA PRO A 162 0.79 20.38 -12.40
C PRO A 162 1.10 19.34 -11.33
N THR A 163 0.93 18.05 -11.63
CA THR A 163 1.14 16.91 -10.73
C THR A 163 2.58 16.67 -10.26
N ALA A 164 3.61 17.16 -10.95
CA ALA A 164 5.00 17.05 -10.47
C ALA A 164 5.29 18.01 -9.28
N GLU A 165 4.61 19.16 -9.26
CA GLU A 165 4.65 20.16 -8.18
C GLU A 165 3.63 19.87 -7.06
N VAL A 166 2.57 19.08 -7.35
CA VAL A 166 1.49 18.77 -6.38
C VAL A 166 1.81 17.55 -5.51
N SER A 167 2.96 16.90 -5.67
CA SER A 167 3.32 15.71 -4.89
C SER A 167 4.39 16.05 -3.85
N ASN A 168 4.05 16.05 -2.56
CA ASN A 168 5.04 16.32 -1.52
C ASN A 168 6.20 15.30 -1.60
N GLN A 169 7.39 15.80 -1.89
CA GLN A 169 8.59 15.01 -2.12
C GLN A 169 9.26 14.51 -0.82
N TYR A 170 8.83 15.02 0.34
CA TYR A 170 9.29 14.66 1.68
C TYR A 170 8.40 13.61 2.37
N ALA A 171 7.53 12.95 1.62
CA ALA A 171 6.65 11.90 2.11
C ALA A 171 7.26 10.49 1.89
N ALA A 172 8.51 10.29 2.31
CA ALA A 172 9.21 9.00 2.11
C ALA A 172 8.73 7.91 3.09
N MET A 173 8.58 8.22 4.39
CA MET A 173 8.15 7.23 5.40
C MET A 173 6.69 7.44 5.82
N PRO A 174 5.83 6.40 5.83
CA PRO A 174 6.08 5.01 5.40
C PRO A 174 5.94 4.79 3.89
N SER A 175 6.64 3.79 3.34
CA SER A 175 6.56 3.47 1.91
C SER A 175 5.19 2.91 1.52
N MET A 176 4.40 3.70 0.81
CA MET A 176 3.10 3.27 0.28
C MET A 176 3.23 2.24 -0.85
N HIS A 177 4.32 2.28 -1.62
CA HIS A 177 4.64 1.25 -2.60
C HIS A 177 4.75 -0.13 -1.94
N MET A 178 5.47 -0.21 -0.83
CA MET A 178 5.60 -1.45 -0.08
C MET A 178 4.27 -1.87 0.57
N ALA A 179 3.55 -0.93 1.19
CA ALA A 179 2.25 -1.21 1.82
C ALA A 179 1.23 -1.77 0.83
N TRP A 180 1.11 -1.16 -0.36
CA TRP A 180 0.17 -1.60 -1.41
C TRP A 180 0.63 -2.87 -2.12
N ALA A 181 1.94 -3.07 -2.26
CA ALA A 181 2.49 -4.33 -2.74
C ALA A 181 2.15 -5.49 -1.80
N LEU A 182 2.41 -5.33 -0.49
CA LEU A 182 2.04 -6.32 0.52
C LEU A 182 0.53 -6.54 0.60
N TRP A 183 -0.28 -5.49 0.48
CA TRP A 183 -1.74 -5.62 0.41
C TRP A 183 -2.18 -6.48 -0.78
N SER A 184 -1.61 -6.20 -1.96
CA SER A 184 -1.89 -6.94 -3.19
C SER A 184 -1.48 -8.41 -3.06
N THR A 185 -0.28 -8.67 -2.53
CA THR A 185 0.19 -10.02 -2.21
C THR A 185 -0.76 -10.72 -1.26
N THR A 186 -1.15 -10.07 -0.16
CA THR A 186 -2.07 -10.61 0.85
C THR A 186 -3.42 -10.97 0.23
N ALA A 187 -3.97 -10.14 -0.65
CA ALA A 187 -5.22 -10.42 -1.35
C ALA A 187 -5.10 -11.63 -2.30
N ILE A 188 -3.97 -11.77 -3.00
CA ILE A 188 -3.76 -12.85 -3.96
C ILE A 188 -3.54 -14.19 -3.24
N ILE A 189 -2.63 -14.26 -2.26
CA ILE A 189 -2.20 -15.53 -1.65
C ILE A 189 -3.27 -16.18 -0.76
N THR A 190 -4.21 -15.40 -0.23
CA THR A 190 -5.33 -15.93 0.58
C THR A 190 -6.44 -16.55 -0.28
N ILE A 191 -6.46 -16.25 -1.57
CA ILE A 191 -7.52 -16.65 -2.50
C ILE A 191 -7.00 -17.67 -3.52
N VAL A 192 -5.81 -17.44 -4.08
CA VAL A 192 -5.22 -18.24 -5.15
C VAL A 192 -4.19 -19.21 -4.59
N ARG A 193 -4.33 -20.51 -4.91
CA ARG A 193 -3.38 -21.56 -4.43
C ARG A 193 -2.36 -22.01 -5.47
N ARG A 194 -2.45 -21.51 -6.71
CA ARG A 194 -1.57 -21.90 -7.81
C ARG A 194 -0.15 -21.40 -7.53
N ARG A 195 0.80 -22.33 -7.38
CA ARG A 195 2.16 -22.05 -6.85
C ARG A 195 2.88 -20.93 -7.58
N TRP A 196 2.81 -20.88 -8.91
CA TRP A 196 3.47 -19.82 -9.66
C TRP A 196 2.84 -18.44 -9.44
N VAL A 197 1.52 -18.37 -9.20
CA VAL A 197 0.82 -17.11 -8.89
C VAL A 197 1.23 -16.63 -7.50
N VAL A 198 1.34 -17.55 -6.54
CA VAL A 198 1.83 -17.23 -5.19
C VAL A 198 3.28 -16.75 -5.25
N ALA A 199 4.14 -17.42 -6.01
CA ALA A 199 5.52 -17.00 -6.20
C ALA A 199 5.61 -15.59 -6.78
N LEU A 200 4.84 -15.29 -7.84
CA LEU A 200 4.77 -13.96 -8.45
C LEU A 200 4.24 -12.90 -7.48
N ALA A 201 3.21 -13.24 -6.70
CA ALA A 201 2.63 -12.34 -5.71
C ALA A 201 3.64 -12.02 -4.59
N VAL A 202 4.42 -13.01 -4.14
CA VAL A 202 5.44 -12.81 -3.09
C VAL A 202 6.68 -12.10 -3.63
N SER A 203 7.06 -12.33 -4.88
CA SER A 203 8.19 -11.63 -5.49
C SER A 203 7.91 -10.14 -5.70
N TYR A 204 6.65 -9.75 -5.84
CA TYR A 204 6.27 -8.36 -6.07
C TYR A 204 6.75 -7.39 -4.97
N PRO A 205 6.42 -7.55 -3.67
CA PRO A 205 6.93 -6.67 -2.62
C PRO A 205 8.46 -6.71 -2.48
N ALA A 206 9.09 -7.87 -2.69
CA ALA A 206 10.55 -7.97 -2.67
C ALA A 206 11.19 -7.14 -3.79
N LEU A 207 10.65 -7.23 -5.01
CA LEU A 207 11.07 -6.42 -6.14
C LEU A 207 10.80 -4.94 -5.91
N THR A 208 9.67 -4.60 -5.31
CA THR A 208 9.35 -3.21 -4.94
C THR A 208 10.42 -2.64 -4.00
N VAL A 209 10.81 -3.35 -2.95
CA VAL A 209 11.85 -2.89 -2.00
C VAL A 209 13.17 -2.63 -2.72
N VAL A 210 13.60 -3.56 -3.58
CA VAL A 210 14.83 -3.39 -4.38
C VAL A 210 14.74 -2.16 -5.27
N ILE A 211 13.61 -1.97 -5.96
CA ILE A 211 13.44 -0.86 -6.90
C ILE A 211 13.38 0.50 -6.20
N ILE A 212 12.66 0.62 -5.08
CA ILE A 212 12.53 1.91 -4.39
C ILE A 212 13.86 2.37 -3.77
N MET A 213 14.69 1.44 -3.29
CA MET A 213 16.03 1.75 -2.79
C MET A 213 17.01 2.02 -3.94
N GLY A 214 16.99 1.18 -4.99
CA GLY A 214 17.85 1.37 -6.16
C GLY A 214 17.60 2.69 -6.89
N THR A 215 16.37 3.17 -6.91
CA THR A 215 16.01 4.50 -7.47
C THR A 215 16.17 5.64 -6.46
N ALA A 216 16.73 5.38 -5.27
CA ALA A 216 16.95 6.35 -4.19
C ALA A 216 15.68 7.08 -3.73
N ASN A 217 14.52 6.43 -3.83
CA ASN A 217 13.24 7.00 -3.44
C ASN A 217 12.86 6.69 -1.99
N HIS A 218 13.41 5.61 -1.42
CA HIS A 218 13.08 5.16 -0.08
C HIS A 218 14.27 4.47 0.60
N TYR A 219 14.31 4.54 1.92
CA TYR A 219 15.18 3.73 2.78
C TYR A 219 14.56 2.36 3.05
N ILE A 220 15.34 1.39 3.53
CA ILE A 220 14.78 0.09 3.95
C ILE A 220 13.79 0.27 5.11
N LEU A 221 14.05 1.22 6.02
CA LEU A 221 13.13 1.51 7.13
C LEU A 221 11.78 2.07 6.65
N ASP A 222 11.73 2.75 5.50
CA ASP A 222 10.45 3.17 4.91
C ASP A 222 9.62 1.95 4.50
N ALA A 223 10.26 0.92 3.96
CA ALA A 223 9.61 -0.34 3.58
C ALA A 223 9.06 -1.06 4.82
N VAL A 224 9.82 -1.07 5.92
CA VAL A 224 9.35 -1.56 7.23
C VAL A 224 8.14 -0.75 7.70
N GLY A 225 8.19 0.58 7.60
CA GLY A 225 7.07 1.46 7.88
C GLY A 225 5.82 1.12 7.06
N GLY A 226 5.99 0.79 5.78
CA GLY A 226 4.89 0.33 4.91
C GLY A 226 4.27 -0.98 5.37
N ALA A 227 5.08 -1.94 5.82
CA ALA A 227 4.60 -3.19 6.40
C ALA A 227 3.85 -2.96 7.72
N VAL A 228 4.35 -2.07 8.59
CA VAL A 228 3.68 -1.66 9.83
C VAL A 228 2.35 -0.97 9.52
N ALA A 229 2.30 -0.09 8.53
CA ALA A 229 1.06 0.57 8.11
C ALA A 229 -0.02 -0.44 7.68
N LEU A 230 0.35 -1.48 6.93
CA LEU A 230 -0.58 -2.56 6.58
C LEU A 230 -1.04 -3.35 7.80
N ALA A 231 -0.13 -3.68 8.73
CA ALA A 231 -0.47 -4.41 9.94
C ALA A 231 -1.45 -3.61 10.83
N LEU A 232 -1.23 -2.31 10.99
CA LEU A 232 -2.14 -1.40 11.69
C LEU A 232 -3.48 -1.26 10.97
N GLY A 233 -3.46 -1.11 9.64
CA GLY A 233 -4.67 -1.09 8.81
C GLY A 233 -5.50 -2.37 8.97
N TYR A 234 -4.84 -3.52 9.08
CA TYR A 234 -5.48 -4.80 9.34
C TYR A 234 -6.10 -4.89 10.73
N ALA A 235 -5.37 -4.44 11.77
CA ALA A 235 -5.89 -4.37 13.13
C ALA A 235 -7.13 -3.46 13.22
N LEU A 236 -7.11 -2.30 12.54
CA LEU A 236 -8.25 -1.38 12.47
C LEU A 236 -9.45 -2.00 11.76
N ALA A 237 -9.24 -2.65 10.62
CA ALA A 237 -10.31 -3.32 9.87
C ALA A 237 -10.97 -4.45 10.70
N LEU A 238 -10.18 -5.23 11.43
CA LEU A 238 -10.69 -6.26 12.35
C LEU A 238 -11.45 -5.65 13.54
N GLY A 239 -10.91 -4.59 14.15
CA GLY A 239 -11.55 -3.89 15.26
C GLY A 239 -12.93 -3.34 14.88
N ALA A 240 -13.03 -2.70 13.72
CA ALA A 240 -14.29 -2.18 13.19
C ALA A 240 -15.33 -3.29 12.94
N PHE A 241 -14.89 -4.44 12.41
CA PHE A 241 -15.77 -5.60 12.21
C PHE A 241 -16.30 -6.18 13.53
N ARG A 242 -15.42 -6.32 14.54
CA ARG A 242 -15.80 -6.79 15.88
C ARG A 242 -16.76 -5.83 16.57
N ALA A 243 -16.49 -4.53 16.54
CA ALA A 243 -17.36 -3.51 17.12
C ALA A 243 -18.76 -3.50 16.48
N SER A 244 -18.82 -3.62 15.16
CA SER A 244 -20.08 -3.70 14.42
C SER A 244 -20.88 -4.95 14.80
N THR A 245 -20.21 -6.09 14.99
CA THR A 245 -20.83 -7.34 15.43
C THR A 245 -21.38 -7.24 16.85
N LEU A 246 -20.60 -6.67 17.77
CA LEU A 246 -21.03 -6.43 19.15
C LEU A 246 -22.22 -5.46 19.22
N ALA A 247 -22.22 -4.40 18.42
CA ALA A 247 -23.31 -3.43 18.34
C ALA A 247 -24.61 -4.03 17.77
N LEU A 248 -24.50 -4.99 16.85
CA LEU A 248 -25.66 -5.73 16.32
C LEU A 248 -26.21 -6.70 17.36
N LEU A 249 -25.33 -7.37 18.13
CA LEU A 249 -25.74 -8.28 19.20
C LEU A 249 -26.38 -7.51 20.38
N SER A 250 -25.85 -6.34 20.73
CA SER A 250 -26.43 -5.50 21.80
C SER A 250 -27.79 -4.88 21.42
N ARG A 251 -28.03 -4.64 20.13
CA ARG A 251 -29.35 -4.24 19.59
C ARG A 251 -30.35 -5.40 19.46
N GLY A 252 -29.90 -6.64 19.66
CA GLY A 252 -30.71 -7.86 19.53
C GLY A 252 -31.46 -8.30 20.79
N HIS A 253 -31.39 -7.57 21.91
CA HIS A 253 -32.12 -7.88 23.14
C HIS A 253 -33.18 -6.81 23.47
N PRO A 254 -34.48 -7.12 23.32
CA PRO A 254 -35.51 -6.68 24.23
C PRO A 254 -35.67 -7.76 25.32
N LEU A 255 -35.26 -7.46 26.55
CA LEU A 255 -35.83 -8.09 27.75
C LEU A 255 -36.78 -7.01 28.29
N ILE A 256 -38.09 -7.09 28.01
CA ILE A 256 -39.12 -7.67 28.90
C ILE A 256 -38.84 -7.34 30.36
#